data_AF-A0A147HRZ8-F1
#
_entry.id   AF-A0A147HRZ8-F1
#
_cell.length_a   1.000
_cell.length_b   1.000
_cell.length_c   1.000
_cell.angle_alpha   90.00
_cell.angle_beta   90.00
_cell.angle_gamma   90.00
#
_symmetry.space_group_name_H-M   'P 1'
#
loop_
_entity.id
_entity.type
_entity.pdbx_description
1 polymer ?
#
loop_
_entity_poly.entity_id
_entity_poly.type
_entity_poly.pdbx_seq_one_letter_code
_entity_poly.pdbx_strand_id
1 'polypeptide(L)'
;EARAILDRYYVDRGGVTPARARMARTPEGASLIANRVSGAPGIRVGNIFIMAGVPHITAGMLDALTGTLEGGRPVVSGTIGCWVGESEVADLLRTAEKTHAGVAIGSYPFFREGRTGANFVVRSPDPDQVETCLNDLTAALEAQGHDVVSGGI
;
A
#
# COMPACT_ATOMS: atom_id res chain seq x y z
N GLU A 1 -9.28 29.82 -6.01
CA GLU A 1 -7.95 29.40 -5.53
C GLU A 1 -7.09 28.70 -6.60
N ALA A 2 -7.55 27.60 -7.21
CA ALA A 2 -6.77 26.81 -8.17
C ALA A 2 -6.20 27.65 -9.34
N ARG A 3 -6.99 28.58 -9.87
CA ARG A 3 -6.55 29.51 -10.93
C ARG A 3 -5.35 30.34 -10.50
N ALA A 4 -5.37 30.88 -9.27
CA ALA A 4 -4.27 31.67 -8.74
C ALA A 4 -2.99 30.84 -8.55
N ILE A 5 -3.10 29.56 -8.21
CA ILE A 5 -1.95 28.64 -8.15
C ILE A 5 -1.32 28.51 -9.55
N LEU A 6 -2.14 28.28 -10.58
CA LEU A 6 -1.66 28.19 -11.96
C LEU A 6 -1.04 29.50 -12.44
N ASP A 7 -1.68 30.64 -12.16
CA ASP A 7 -1.18 31.95 -12.57
C ASP A 7 0.21 32.22 -11.96
N ARG A 8 0.41 31.93 -10.66
CA ARG A 8 1.72 32.01 -10.01
C ARG A 8 2.74 31.04 -10.60
N TYR A 9 2.34 29.80 -10.86
CA TYR A 9 3.27 28.78 -11.35
C TYR A 9 3.73 29.04 -12.79
N TYR A 10 2.86 29.61 -13.63
CA TYR A 10 3.15 29.85 -15.03
C TYR A 10 3.63 31.27 -15.36
N VAL A 11 3.67 32.21 -14.39
CA VAL A 11 4.07 33.61 -14.64
C VAL A 11 5.41 33.70 -15.37
N ASP A 12 6.41 32.94 -14.93
CA ASP A 12 7.75 32.90 -15.56
C ASP A 12 7.88 31.84 -16.66
N ARG A 13 6.77 31.21 -17.09
CA ARG A 13 6.74 30.05 -17.99
C ARG A 13 5.78 30.24 -19.17
N GLY A 14 5.68 31.49 -19.62
CA GLY A 14 4.83 31.90 -20.75
C GLY A 14 3.35 32.05 -20.40
N GLY A 15 3.01 32.13 -19.11
CA GLY A 15 1.65 32.38 -18.64
C GLY A 15 0.69 31.19 -18.75
N VAL A 16 -0.52 31.40 -18.22
CA VAL A 16 -1.60 30.41 -18.25
C VAL A 16 -2.33 30.48 -19.59
N THR A 17 -2.22 29.42 -20.39
CA THR A 17 -2.99 29.27 -21.63
C THR A 17 -4.44 28.85 -21.35
N PRO A 18 -5.38 29.00 -22.28
CA PRO A 18 -6.76 28.50 -22.12
C PRO A 18 -6.83 26.99 -21.83
N ALA A 19 -5.91 26.20 -22.40
CA ALA A 19 -5.80 24.78 -22.11
C ALA A 19 -5.34 24.54 -20.65
N ARG A 20 -4.31 25.26 -20.19
CA ARG A 20 -3.82 25.18 -18.80
C ARG A 20 -4.89 25.63 -17.80
N ALA A 21 -5.66 26.66 -18.14
CA ALA A 21 -6.75 27.15 -17.29
C ALA A 21 -7.83 26.09 -17.01
N ARG A 22 -8.00 25.08 -17.88
CA ARG A 22 -8.92 23.95 -17.60
C ARG A 22 -8.50 23.11 -16.41
N MET A 23 -7.20 23.09 -16.07
CA MET A 23 -6.69 22.38 -14.88
C MET A 23 -7.13 23.04 -13.56
N ALA A 24 -7.69 24.25 -13.61
CA ALA A 24 -8.26 24.93 -12.44
C ALA A 24 -9.77 24.68 -12.26
N ARG A 25 -10.39 23.85 -13.11
CA ARG A 25 -11.82 23.49 -12.98
C ARG A 25 -11.97 22.49 -11.84
N THR A 26 -12.72 22.89 -10.82
CA THR A 26 -13.03 22.04 -9.66
C THR A 26 -14.54 22.04 -9.44
N PRO A 27 -15.13 20.92 -8.98
CA PRO A 27 -16.53 20.92 -8.58
C PRO A 27 -16.75 21.81 -7.35
N GLU A 28 -17.99 22.25 -7.15
CA GLU A 28 -18.38 23.00 -5.96
C GLU A 28 -18.17 22.15 -4.69
N GLY A 29 -17.72 22.78 -3.60
CA GLY A 29 -17.41 22.11 -2.34
C GLY A 29 -16.09 21.33 -2.32
N ALA A 30 -15.32 21.33 -3.41
CA ALA A 30 -14.00 20.69 -3.45
C ALA A 30 -12.93 21.51 -2.72
N SER A 31 -11.96 20.81 -2.12
CA SER A 31 -10.69 21.40 -1.66
C SER A 31 -9.54 20.99 -2.57
N LEU A 32 -8.43 21.72 -2.48
CA LEU A 32 -7.26 21.49 -3.32
C LEU A 32 -6.20 20.65 -2.61
N ILE A 33 -5.59 19.73 -3.35
CA ILE A 33 -4.42 18.97 -2.90
C ILE A 33 -3.18 19.68 -3.45
N ALA A 34 -2.27 20.07 -2.56
CA ALA A 34 -1.08 20.78 -2.95
C ALA A 34 -0.21 19.93 -3.89
N ASN A 35 0.21 20.53 -5.01
CA ASN A 35 1.17 19.95 -5.93
C ASN A 35 2.42 20.83 -5.97
N ARG A 36 3.44 20.44 -5.20
CA ARG A 36 4.72 21.16 -5.12
C ARG A 36 5.63 20.92 -6.32
N VAL A 37 5.28 19.98 -7.20
CA VAL A 37 6.13 19.54 -8.32
C VAL A 37 5.77 20.26 -9.61
N SER A 38 4.49 20.19 -10.02
CA SER A 38 4.07 20.64 -11.36
C SER A 38 3.00 21.73 -11.39
N GLY A 39 2.69 22.32 -10.24
CA GLY A 39 1.81 23.49 -10.10
C GLY A 39 0.32 23.19 -10.18
N ALA A 40 -0.13 22.31 -11.08
CA ALA A 40 -1.55 21.96 -11.19
C ALA A 40 -2.02 21.21 -9.93
N PRO A 41 -2.93 21.79 -9.12
CA PRO A 41 -3.35 21.18 -7.87
C PRO A 41 -4.18 19.91 -8.14
N GLY A 42 -4.19 19.00 -7.16
CA GLY A 42 -5.20 17.95 -7.11
C GLY A 42 -6.50 18.46 -6.53
N ILE A 43 -7.49 17.57 -6.50
CA ILE A 43 -8.85 17.89 -6.06
C ILE A 43 -9.27 16.86 -5.03
N ARG A 44 -9.85 17.32 -3.93
CA ARG A 44 -10.52 16.48 -2.94
C ARG A 44 -12.00 16.84 -2.87
N VAL A 45 -12.87 15.84 -2.94
CA VAL A 45 -14.32 15.97 -2.74
C VAL A 45 -14.76 14.88 -1.77
N GLY A 46 -15.01 15.23 -0.51
CA GLY A 46 -15.27 14.24 0.54
C GLY A 46 -14.10 13.25 0.69
N ASN A 47 -14.36 11.97 0.40
CA ASN A 47 -13.40 10.87 0.39
C ASN A 47 -12.81 10.55 -1.00
N ILE A 48 -13.12 11.36 -2.02
CA ILE A 48 -12.58 11.21 -3.39
C ILE A 48 -11.36 12.11 -3.55
N PHE A 49 -10.24 11.52 -3.95
CA PHE A 49 -8.96 12.21 -4.18
C PHE A 49 -8.54 12.06 -5.64
N ILE A 50 -8.44 13.17 -6.36
CA ILE A 50 -8.02 13.24 -7.76
C ILE A 50 -6.61 13.84 -7.79
N MET A 51 -5.65 13.07 -8.28
CA MET A 51 -4.24 13.44 -8.33
C MET A 51 -3.69 13.38 -9.76
N ALA A 52 -2.48 13.89 -9.96
CA ALA A 52 -1.78 13.75 -11.22
C ALA A 52 -1.54 12.27 -11.56
N GLY A 53 -1.51 11.93 -12.84
CA GLY A 53 -1.22 10.56 -13.32
C GLY A 53 0.27 10.23 -13.43
N VAL A 54 1.16 11.20 -13.20
CA VAL A 54 2.62 10.99 -13.29
C VAL A 54 3.15 10.57 -11.91
N PRO A 55 3.79 9.40 -11.76
CA PRO A 55 4.07 8.80 -10.45
C PRO A 55 4.77 9.71 -9.44
N HIS A 56 5.81 10.44 -9.86
CA HIS A 56 6.56 11.32 -8.95
C HIS A 56 5.74 12.54 -8.48
N ILE A 57 4.79 13.00 -9.29
CA ILE A 57 3.87 14.09 -8.91
C ILE A 57 2.83 13.54 -7.94
N THR A 58 2.24 12.37 -8.24
CA THR A 58 1.30 11.68 -7.36
C THR A 58 1.91 11.42 -5.99
N ALA A 59 3.17 10.96 -5.93
CA ALA A 59 3.88 10.74 -4.67
C ALA A 59 4.01 12.02 -3.84
N GLY A 60 4.38 13.16 -4.46
CA GLY A 60 4.43 14.45 -3.76
C GLY A 60 3.06 14.97 -3.30
N MET A 61 2.00 14.64 -4.03
CA MET A 61 0.63 14.98 -3.64
C MET A 61 0.13 14.10 -2.48
N LEU A 62 0.49 12.81 -2.46
CA LEU A 62 0.25 11.91 -1.33
C LEU A 62 0.99 12.37 -0.08
N ASP A 63 2.25 12.80 -0.21
CA ASP A 63 3.03 13.36 0.89
C ASP A 63 2.32 14.58 1.52
N ALA A 64 1.75 15.46 0.70
CA ALA A 64 0.97 16.61 1.18
C ALA A 64 -0.31 16.22 1.94
N LEU A 65 -0.79 14.98 1.81
CA LEU A 65 -1.95 14.44 2.51
C LEU A 65 -1.58 13.68 3.79
N THR A 66 -0.29 13.46 4.06
CA THR A 66 0.19 12.76 5.26
C THR A 66 -0.38 13.40 6.52
N GLY A 67 -1.01 12.59 7.39
CA GLY A 67 -1.66 13.04 8.63
C GLY A 67 -3.01 13.74 8.45
N THR A 68 -3.49 13.93 7.21
CA THR A 68 -4.80 14.55 6.92
C THR A 68 -5.87 13.54 6.51
N LEU A 69 -5.44 12.35 6.08
CA LEU A 69 -6.33 11.25 5.72
C LEU A 69 -6.89 10.64 7.00
N GLU A 70 -8.20 10.42 7.02
CA GLU A 70 -8.83 9.62 8.06
C GLU A 70 -8.23 8.22 8.02
N GLY A 71 -7.53 7.85 9.09
CA GLY A 71 -6.90 6.55 9.22
C GLY A 71 -7.86 5.51 9.81
N GLY A 72 -7.51 4.24 9.65
CA GLY A 72 -8.07 3.16 10.43
C GLY A 72 -7.05 2.63 11.43
N ARG A 73 -7.37 1.52 12.10
CA ARG A 73 -6.35 0.75 12.81
C ARG A 73 -5.23 0.36 11.82
N PRO A 74 -3.96 0.66 12.11
CA PRO A 74 -2.86 0.33 11.22
C PRO A 74 -2.82 -1.18 11.04
N VAL A 75 -2.69 -1.62 9.79
CA VAL A 75 -2.45 -3.04 9.50
C VAL A 75 -1.00 -3.34 9.87
N VAL A 76 -0.80 -4.26 10.80
CA VAL A 76 0.51 -4.81 11.14
C VAL A 76 0.72 -6.10 10.36
N SER A 77 1.99 -6.44 10.15
CA SER A 77 2.36 -7.65 9.43
C SER A 77 3.58 -8.32 10.04
N GLY A 78 3.58 -9.65 10.04
CA GLY A 78 4.77 -10.45 10.32
C GLY A 78 5.00 -11.48 9.22
N THR A 79 6.24 -11.95 9.13
CA THR A 79 6.69 -12.79 8.02
C THR A 79 7.44 -13.99 8.56
N ILE A 80 7.16 -15.16 8.00
CA ILE A 80 7.98 -16.37 8.12
C ILE A 80 8.40 -16.84 6.73
N GLY A 81 9.59 -17.43 6.62
CA GLY A 81 10.12 -17.97 5.37
C GLY A 81 10.37 -19.46 5.47
N CYS A 82 10.15 -20.17 4.38
CA CYS A 82 10.40 -21.61 4.31
C CYS A 82 10.87 -22.03 2.91
N TRP A 83 11.79 -22.99 2.84
CA TRP A 83 12.25 -23.60 1.58
C TRP A 83 11.25 -24.66 1.09
N VAL A 84 10.02 -24.23 0.80
CA VAL A 84 8.91 -25.06 0.35
C VAL A 84 8.18 -24.40 -0.83
N GLY A 85 7.68 -25.20 -1.78
CA GLY A 85 6.82 -24.68 -2.84
C GLY A 85 5.45 -24.28 -2.31
N GLU A 86 4.90 -23.17 -2.79
CA GLU A 86 3.58 -22.69 -2.34
C GLU A 86 2.48 -23.75 -2.49
N SER A 87 2.47 -24.48 -3.61
CA SER A 87 1.48 -25.53 -3.86
C SER A 87 1.48 -26.66 -2.82
N GLU A 88 2.62 -26.91 -2.18
CA GLU A 88 2.77 -27.98 -1.19
C GLU A 88 2.09 -27.62 0.14
N VAL A 89 2.07 -26.33 0.47
CA VAL A 89 1.50 -25.81 1.74
C VAL A 89 0.22 -25.00 1.54
N ALA A 90 -0.31 -24.92 0.31
CA ALA A 90 -1.47 -24.11 -0.02
C ALA A 90 -2.71 -24.44 0.84
N ASP A 91 -2.95 -25.72 1.14
CA ASP A 91 -4.07 -26.14 1.98
C ASP A 91 -3.85 -25.81 3.46
N LEU A 92 -2.60 -25.86 3.93
CA LEU A 92 -2.21 -25.42 5.28
C LEU A 92 -2.45 -23.91 5.42
N LEU A 93 -1.99 -23.10 4.45
CA LEU A 93 -2.18 -21.65 4.44
C LEU A 93 -3.67 -21.29 4.41
N ARG A 94 -4.44 -21.98 3.55
CA ARG A 94 -5.90 -21.79 3.46
C ARG A 94 -6.61 -22.15 4.76
N THR A 95 -6.17 -23.19 5.44
CA THR A 95 -6.75 -23.62 6.72
C THR A 95 -6.42 -22.61 7.82
N ALA A 96 -5.17 -22.15 7.90
CA ALA A 96 -4.76 -21.13 8.85
C ALA A 96 -5.56 -19.82 8.66
N GLU A 97 -5.68 -19.32 7.43
CA GLU A 97 -6.43 -18.09 7.15
C GLU A 97 -7.92 -18.21 7.56
N LYS A 98 -8.53 -19.39 7.40
CA LYS A 98 -9.90 -19.66 7.86
C LYS A 98 -10.04 -19.74 9.38
N THR A 99 -9.04 -20.31 10.06
CA THR A 99 -9.05 -20.46 11.52
C THR A 99 -8.82 -19.13 12.22
N HIS A 100 -8.01 -18.25 11.65
CA HIS A 100 -7.69 -16.94 12.21
C HIS A 100 -8.56 -15.83 11.59
N ALA A 101 -9.79 -15.68 12.08
CA ALA A 101 -10.70 -14.63 11.61
C ALA A 101 -10.09 -13.23 11.79
N GLY A 102 -10.00 -12.47 10.69
CA GLY A 102 -9.41 -11.13 10.68
C GLY A 102 -7.96 -11.06 10.20
N VAL A 103 -7.35 -12.22 9.93
CA VAL A 103 -6.02 -12.34 9.31
C VAL A 103 -6.14 -12.53 7.81
N ALA A 104 -5.20 -11.94 7.07
CA ALA A 104 -4.95 -12.24 5.66
C ALA A 104 -3.53 -12.82 5.50
N ILE A 105 -3.39 -13.89 4.72
CA ILE A 105 -2.10 -14.56 4.48
C ILE A 105 -1.72 -14.43 3.01
N GLY A 106 -0.52 -13.90 2.74
CA GLY A 106 0.05 -13.82 1.40
C GLY A 106 1.28 -14.73 1.26
N SER A 107 1.37 -15.45 0.13
CA SER A 107 2.56 -16.21 -0.26
C SER A 107 3.38 -15.43 -1.29
N TYR A 108 4.69 -15.35 -1.06
CA TYR A 108 5.65 -14.68 -1.94
C TYR A 108 6.76 -15.68 -2.30
N PRO A 109 6.56 -16.50 -3.36
CA PRO A 109 7.55 -17.48 -3.78
C PRO A 109 8.81 -16.80 -4.32
N PHE A 110 9.95 -17.42 -4.08
CA PHE A 110 11.26 -16.98 -4.55
C PHE A 110 12.12 -18.15 -4.99
N PHE A 111 13.15 -17.84 -5.79
CA PHE A 111 14.20 -18.78 -6.15
C PHE A 111 15.54 -18.20 -5.71
N ARG A 112 16.24 -18.89 -4.80
CA ARG A 112 17.54 -18.49 -4.27
C ARG A 112 18.41 -19.72 -4.08
N GLU A 113 19.71 -19.59 -4.31
CA GLU A 113 20.68 -20.67 -4.10
C GLU A 113 20.33 -21.97 -4.85
N GLY A 114 19.69 -21.87 -6.02
CA GLY A 114 19.27 -23.03 -6.79
C GLY A 114 18.03 -23.75 -6.24
N ARG A 115 17.38 -23.20 -5.20
CA ARG A 115 16.23 -23.78 -4.50
C ARG A 115 15.03 -22.84 -4.58
N THR A 116 13.84 -23.42 -4.58
CA THR A 116 12.57 -22.67 -4.45
C THR A 116 12.17 -22.59 -2.99
N GLY A 117 11.63 -21.45 -2.59
CA GLY A 117 11.01 -21.25 -1.29
C GLY A 117 9.89 -20.21 -1.37
N ALA A 118 9.27 -19.91 -0.25
CA ALA A 118 8.27 -18.85 -0.15
C ALA A 118 8.36 -18.12 1.19
N ASN A 119 8.10 -16.82 1.15
CA ASN A 119 7.85 -16.01 2.34
C ASN A 119 6.33 -15.88 2.53
N PHE A 120 5.84 -16.25 3.70
CA PHE A 120 4.44 -16.12 4.09
C PHE A 120 4.27 -14.89 4.96
N VAL A 121 3.45 -13.94 4.49
CA VAL A 121 3.20 -12.66 5.17
C VAL A 121 1.79 -12.68 5.74
N VAL A 122 1.71 -12.59 7.05
CA VAL A 122 0.47 -12.55 7.83
C VAL A 122 0.15 -11.10 8.16
N ARG A 123 -1.08 -10.65 7.87
CA ARG A 123 -1.51 -9.26 8.10
C ARG A 123 -2.82 -9.20 8.89
N SER A 124 -2.91 -8.31 9.88
CA SER A 124 -4.15 -7.98 10.59
C SER A 124 -4.04 -6.58 11.22
N PRO A 125 -5.16 -5.89 11.49
CA PRO A 125 -5.17 -4.71 12.39
C PRO A 125 -4.92 -5.04 13.87
N ASP A 126 -4.83 -6.32 14.23
CA ASP A 126 -4.59 -6.83 15.58
C ASP A 126 -3.24 -7.57 15.65
N PRO A 127 -2.24 -7.04 16.38
CA PRO A 127 -0.93 -7.67 16.54
C PRO A 127 -0.98 -9.07 17.15
N ASP A 128 -1.87 -9.32 18.10
CA ASP A 128 -1.96 -10.60 18.80
C ASP A 128 -2.46 -11.70 17.84
N GLN A 129 -3.35 -11.33 16.91
CA GLN A 129 -3.80 -12.24 15.85
C GLN A 129 -2.68 -12.60 14.87
N VAL A 130 -1.83 -11.62 14.52
CA VAL A 130 -0.67 -11.88 13.65
C VAL A 130 0.29 -12.84 14.34
N GLU A 131 0.64 -12.58 15.61
CA GLU A 131 1.55 -13.44 16.37
C GLU A 131 1.00 -14.85 16.53
N THR A 132 -0.28 -14.98 16.91
CA THR A 132 -0.94 -16.29 17.07
C THR A 132 -0.92 -17.07 15.76
N CYS A 133 -1.30 -16.44 14.63
CA CYS A 133 -1.31 -17.11 13.33
C CYS A 133 0.10 -17.51 12.88
N LEU A 134 1.12 -16.68 13.13
CA LEU A 134 2.52 -17.02 12.82
C LEU A 134 3.02 -18.20 13.66
N ASN A 135 2.66 -18.26 14.94
CA ASN A 135 3.03 -19.38 15.81
C ASN A 135 2.38 -20.69 15.34
N ASP A 136 1.09 -20.65 15.00
CA ASP A 136 0.35 -21.82 14.52
C ASP A 136 0.87 -22.29 13.15
N LEU A 137 1.17 -21.37 12.24
CA LEU A 137 1.79 -21.69 10.94
C LEU A 137 3.18 -22.30 11.12
N THR A 138 4.01 -21.70 11.99
CA THR A 138 5.35 -22.22 12.29
C THR A 138 5.26 -23.65 12.80
N ALA A 139 4.42 -23.90 13.81
CA ALA A 139 4.25 -25.22 14.38
C ALA A 139 3.71 -26.24 13.35
N ALA A 140 2.77 -25.84 12.50
CA ALA A 140 2.22 -26.71 11.47
C ALA A 140 3.23 -27.06 10.36
N LEU A 141 4.09 -26.10 9.97
CA LEU A 141 5.17 -26.32 9.01
C LEU A 141 6.27 -27.21 9.60
N GLU A 142 6.69 -26.95 10.84
CA GLU A 142 7.67 -27.78 11.55
C GLU A 142 7.16 -29.21 11.74
N ALA A 143 5.87 -29.40 12.03
CA ALA A 143 5.24 -30.72 12.11
C ALA A 143 5.23 -31.47 10.77
N GLN A 144 5.29 -30.76 9.64
CA GLN A 144 5.45 -31.34 8.30
C GLN A 144 6.93 -31.55 7.92
N GLY A 145 7.87 -31.22 8.81
CA GLY A 145 9.31 -31.40 8.60
C GLY A 145 9.97 -30.23 7.87
N HIS A 146 9.34 -29.06 7.86
CA HIS A 146 9.89 -27.86 7.23
C HIS A 146 10.62 -26.96 8.24
N ASP A 147 11.78 -26.44 7.85
CA ASP A 147 12.53 -25.45 8.64
C ASP A 147 11.97 -24.03 8.38
N VAL A 148 11.51 -23.37 9.45
CA VAL A 148 10.89 -22.04 9.38
C VAL A 148 11.86 -20.95 9.85
N VAL A 149 11.96 -19.87 9.09
CA VAL A 149 12.83 -18.71 9.37
C VAL A 149 11.97 -17.49 9.69
N SER A 150 12.09 -16.97 10.92
CA SER A 150 11.42 -15.72 11.32
C SER A 150 11.96 -14.52 10.54
N GLY A 151 11.08 -13.64 10.07
CA GLY A 151 11.41 -12.48 9.25
C GLY A 151 11.51 -12.77 7.75
N GLY A 152 11.37 -14.04 7.34
CA GLY A 152 11.53 -14.47 5.96
C GLY A 152 12.97 -14.89 5.62
N ILE A 153 13.12 -15.47 4.43
CA ILE A 153 14.39 -15.86 3.82
C ILE A 153 14.82 -14.79 2.82
#